data_AF-A0A975ZWD6-F1
#
_entry.id   AF-A0A975ZWD6-F1
#
_cell.length_a   1.000
_cell.length_b   1.000
_cell.length_c   1.000
_cell.angle_alpha   90.00
_cell.angle_beta   90.00
_cell.angle_gamma   90.00
#
_symmetry.space_group_name_H-M   'P 1'
#
loop_
_entity.id
_entity.type
_entity.pdbx_description
1 polymer ?
#
loop_
_entity_poly.entity_id
_entity_poly.type
_entity_poly.pdbx_seq_one_letter_code
_entity_poly.pdbx_strand_id
1 'polypeptide(L)'
;MTEAASFHLEMTRFIRAPREKVFDAFTDQAALAAWHCPRGMGVIEASADARVGGKYRIVMAGRDGARHAVHGEYQVVSRADFLAYTWQAEAGPMPPHIRTLIEVTLTAQEGGTHLHMRHSGFPDTQSRDGHATGWQSVYNRLVDYLDPDGSAATVVVLGDPRSSYCRTVRMALAEKGVAYTLKPLPPHAPEVLALNPFGRIPVLCDGPISFYETRAILGYIDDAFDGPSLLPQGRPSAQARGEQWISLINAHAYDAMIRRYVLQYIFPKGPNGQPDRAVIDAALPEIARHLGVLEQVYGDRNYLVGATLSMADLLLAPIIAYVGMFPEGAALLEKCPNVRRAHAAMRERPSFAATQPEHG
;
A
#
# COMPACT_ATOMS: atom_id res chain seq x y z
N MET A 1 31.30 29.58 -22.73
CA MET A 1 30.85 28.19 -22.54
C MET A 1 29.44 28.26 -21.97
N THR A 2 28.44 27.92 -22.76
CA THR A 2 27.06 27.82 -22.30
C THR A 2 26.98 26.69 -21.30
N GLU A 3 26.66 27.02 -20.05
CA GLU A 3 26.36 26.05 -19.00
C GLU A 3 25.17 25.22 -19.49
N ALA A 4 25.42 23.97 -19.89
CA ALA A 4 24.37 23.09 -20.34
C ALA A 4 23.37 22.92 -19.19
N ALA A 5 22.09 23.15 -19.46
CA ALA A 5 21.05 23.01 -18.45
C ALA A 5 21.11 21.60 -17.85
N SER A 6 21.57 21.51 -16.61
CA SER A 6 21.69 20.27 -15.85
C SER A 6 20.38 20.01 -15.12
N PHE A 7 19.76 18.86 -15.39
CA PHE A 7 18.54 18.49 -14.70
C PHE A 7 18.87 18.01 -13.28
N HIS A 8 17.95 18.27 -12.36
CA HIS A 8 18.06 17.82 -10.97
C HIS A 8 16.70 17.32 -10.47
N LEU A 9 16.74 16.55 -9.40
CA LEU A 9 15.58 16.16 -8.61
C LEU A 9 15.81 16.53 -7.16
N GLU A 10 14.72 16.80 -6.46
CA GLU A 10 14.70 17.01 -5.02
C GLU A 10 13.71 16.05 -4.37
N MET A 11 14.06 15.56 -3.20
CA MET A 11 13.24 14.63 -2.43
C MET A 11 13.35 14.96 -0.95
N THR A 12 12.25 14.82 -0.23
CA THR A 12 12.23 14.96 1.22
C THR A 12 11.69 13.70 1.88
N ARG A 13 12.15 13.45 3.11
CA ARG A 13 11.67 12.40 4.01
C ARG A 13 11.72 12.86 5.44
N PHE A 14 10.68 12.54 6.21
CA PHE A 14 10.75 12.54 7.66
C PHE A 14 11.12 11.13 8.13
N ILE A 15 12.10 11.01 9.02
CA ILE A 15 12.58 9.75 9.57
C ILE A 15 12.54 9.86 11.09
N ARG A 16 11.86 8.94 11.76
CA ARG A 16 11.75 8.89 13.23
C ARG A 16 13.03 8.34 13.87
N ALA A 17 14.16 8.96 13.56
CA ALA A 17 15.45 8.65 14.12
C ALA A 17 16.22 9.96 14.39
N PRO A 18 17.11 9.99 15.40
CA PRO A 18 18.05 11.09 15.56
C PRO A 18 18.88 11.31 14.30
N ARG A 19 19.25 12.56 14.01
CA ARG A 19 20.02 12.92 12.81
C ARG A 19 21.32 12.14 12.71
N GLU A 20 21.89 11.82 13.87
CA GLU A 20 23.09 11.04 14.02
C GLU A 20 22.93 9.66 13.38
N LYS A 21 21.84 8.95 13.69
CA LYS A 21 21.52 7.64 13.11
C LYS A 21 21.22 7.73 11.63
N VAL A 22 20.49 8.76 11.21
CA VAL A 22 20.18 8.97 9.78
C VAL A 22 21.47 9.18 9.00
N PHE A 23 22.37 10.01 9.50
CA PHE A 23 23.68 10.24 8.90
C PHE A 23 24.52 8.95 8.85
N ASP A 24 24.56 8.19 9.95
CA ASP A 24 25.34 6.94 10.03
C ASP A 24 24.89 5.92 8.98
N ALA A 25 23.61 5.94 8.58
CA ALA A 25 23.11 5.07 7.52
C ALA A 25 23.76 5.32 6.15
N PHE A 26 24.27 6.53 5.88
CA PHE A 26 24.94 6.89 4.63
C PHE A 26 26.46 6.67 4.65
N THR A 27 27.04 6.44 5.83
CA THR A 27 28.49 6.38 6.03
C THR A 27 28.98 5.04 6.55
N ASP A 28 28.13 4.28 7.22
CA ASP A 28 28.45 2.93 7.70
C ASP A 28 28.23 1.87 6.61
N GLN A 29 29.23 1.01 6.44
CA GLN A 29 29.21 -0.04 5.42
C GLN A 29 28.09 -1.07 5.65
N ALA A 30 27.86 -1.48 6.89
CA ALA A 30 26.84 -2.48 7.20
C ALA A 30 25.43 -1.90 7.01
N ALA A 31 25.22 -0.63 7.36
CA ALA A 31 23.99 0.08 7.09
C ALA A 31 23.72 0.17 5.58
N LEU A 32 24.70 0.62 4.78
CA LEU A 32 24.56 0.69 3.32
C LEU A 32 24.18 -0.67 2.70
N ALA A 33 24.76 -1.76 3.20
CA ALA A 33 24.40 -3.11 2.77
C ALA A 33 22.95 -3.51 3.12
N ALA A 34 22.38 -2.96 4.20
CA ALA A 34 21.02 -3.27 4.63
C ALA A 34 19.93 -2.57 3.79
N TRP A 35 20.16 -1.32 3.37
CA TRP A 35 19.09 -0.48 2.79
C TRP A 35 19.36 0.09 1.40
N HIS A 36 20.61 0.25 0.94
CA HIS A 36 20.95 1.08 -0.22
C HIS A 36 20.69 0.41 -1.59
N CYS A 37 19.49 -0.12 -1.80
CA CYS A 37 19.01 -0.66 -3.08
C CYS A 37 17.48 -0.52 -3.21
N PRO A 38 16.92 -0.53 -4.43
CA PRO A 38 15.47 -0.60 -4.60
C PRO A 38 14.88 -1.88 -3.99
N ARG A 39 13.59 -1.83 -3.60
CA ARG A 39 12.84 -3.03 -3.23
C ARG A 39 12.81 -4.02 -4.41
N GLY A 40 12.95 -5.31 -4.12
CA GLY A 40 13.08 -6.38 -5.13
C GLY A 40 14.53 -6.75 -5.47
N MET A 41 15.51 -5.94 -5.06
CA MET A 41 16.94 -6.22 -5.14
C MET A 41 17.54 -6.40 -3.74
N GLY A 42 18.78 -6.91 -3.70
CA GLY A 42 19.62 -6.91 -2.50
C GLY A 42 20.98 -6.29 -2.79
N VAL A 43 21.55 -5.60 -1.81
CA VAL A 43 22.97 -5.21 -1.86
C VAL A 43 23.80 -6.45 -1.55
N ILE A 44 24.67 -6.83 -2.49
CA ILE A 44 25.57 -7.99 -2.35
C ILE A 44 27.01 -7.57 -2.02
N GLU A 45 27.35 -6.31 -2.25
CA GLU A 45 28.64 -5.72 -1.89
C GLU A 45 28.42 -4.25 -1.54
N ALA A 46 28.98 -3.80 -0.42
CA ALA A 46 29.01 -2.40 -0.02
C ALA A 46 30.38 -2.07 0.57
N SER A 47 30.92 -0.91 0.25
CA SER A 47 32.10 -0.32 0.88
C SER A 47 31.93 1.20 0.99
N ALA A 48 32.45 1.78 2.07
CA ALA A 48 32.45 3.23 2.28
C ALA A 48 33.66 3.67 3.10
N ASP A 49 34.43 4.62 2.57
CA ASP A 49 35.45 5.40 3.28
C ASP A 49 34.88 6.81 3.50
N ALA A 50 34.11 6.99 4.58
CA ALA A 50 33.28 8.18 4.82
C ALA A 50 34.08 9.39 5.35
N ARG A 51 35.03 9.87 4.55
CA ARG A 51 35.79 11.11 4.74
C ARG A 51 35.87 11.87 3.42
N VAL A 52 36.17 13.16 3.46
CA VAL A 52 36.36 13.96 2.23
C VAL A 52 37.44 13.31 1.34
N GLY A 53 37.11 13.08 0.08
CA GLY A 53 37.93 12.37 -0.92
C GLY A 53 37.90 10.84 -0.80
N GLY A 54 37.24 10.29 0.22
CA GLY A 54 37.02 8.86 0.37
C GLY A 54 35.96 8.33 -0.59
N LYS A 55 36.05 7.06 -0.96
CA LYS A 55 35.22 6.43 -1.99
C LYS A 55 34.20 5.48 -1.39
N TYR A 56 33.11 5.28 -2.13
CA TYR A 56 32.13 4.24 -1.84
C TYR A 56 31.78 3.44 -3.10
N ARG A 57 31.29 2.22 -2.90
CA ARG A 57 30.81 1.36 -3.97
C ARG A 57 29.68 0.47 -3.45
N ILE A 58 28.61 0.35 -4.22
CA ILE A 58 27.43 -0.48 -3.94
C ILE A 58 27.16 -1.36 -5.15
N VAL A 59 27.07 -2.68 -4.94
CA VAL A 59 26.66 -3.65 -5.96
C VAL A 59 25.34 -4.26 -5.54
N MET A 60 24.34 -4.13 -6.42
CA MET A 60 22.98 -4.61 -6.23
C MET A 60 22.72 -5.79 -7.17
N ALA A 61 22.02 -6.80 -6.67
CA ALA A 61 21.58 -7.94 -7.47
C ALA A 61 20.06 -8.09 -7.45
N GLY A 62 19.47 -8.29 -8.62
CA GLY A 62 18.09 -8.69 -8.81
C GLY A 62 17.90 -10.20 -8.63
N ARG A 63 16.64 -10.64 -8.47
CA ARG A 63 16.30 -12.07 -8.36
C ARG A 63 16.56 -12.87 -9.64
N ASP A 64 16.62 -12.19 -10.77
CA ASP A 64 16.99 -12.70 -12.10
C ASP A 64 18.50 -12.85 -12.29
N GLY A 65 19.30 -12.48 -11.28
CA GLY A 65 20.76 -12.50 -11.35
C GLY A 65 21.37 -11.25 -12.00
N ALA A 66 20.56 -10.29 -12.46
CA ALA A 66 21.07 -9.03 -13.00
C ALA A 66 21.83 -8.26 -11.92
N ARG A 67 22.98 -7.69 -12.29
CA ARG A 67 23.86 -6.95 -11.38
C ARG A 67 23.98 -5.50 -11.81
N HIS A 68 23.89 -4.59 -10.84
CA HIS A 68 24.00 -3.16 -11.03
C HIS A 68 24.98 -2.60 -10.00
N ALA A 69 26.08 -2.02 -10.48
CA ALA A 69 27.10 -1.44 -9.62
C ALA A 69 27.15 0.08 -9.80
N VAL A 70 27.21 0.78 -8.66
CA VAL A 70 27.35 2.22 -8.60
C VAL A 70 28.46 2.59 -7.63
N HIS A 71 29.13 3.71 -7.87
CA HIS A 71 30.21 4.18 -7.02
C HIS A 71 30.28 5.70 -6.99
N GLY A 72 31.14 6.21 -6.12
CA GLY A 72 31.33 7.64 -5.97
C GLY A 72 32.37 8.03 -4.95
N GLU A 73 32.43 9.33 -4.67
CA GLU A 73 33.40 9.95 -3.78
C GLU A 73 32.72 11.01 -2.91
N TYR A 74 32.95 10.94 -1.60
CA TYR A 74 32.45 11.92 -0.64
C TYR A 74 33.18 13.25 -0.83
N GLN A 75 32.43 14.29 -1.17
CA GLN A 75 32.93 15.66 -1.36
C GLN A 75 32.85 16.47 -0.07
N VAL A 76 31.77 16.28 0.72
CA VAL A 76 31.56 16.95 2.00
C VAL A 76 31.00 15.96 3.01
N VAL A 77 31.54 15.98 4.23
CA VAL A 77 31.11 15.13 5.35
C VAL A 77 30.98 16.00 6.61
N SER A 78 29.78 16.50 6.86
CA SER A 78 29.45 17.27 8.06
C SER A 78 28.51 16.44 8.96
N ARG A 79 29.08 15.88 10.03
CA ARG A 79 28.40 14.93 10.91
C ARG A 79 27.01 15.44 11.33
N ALA A 80 25.98 14.63 11.06
CA ALA A 80 24.58 14.85 11.43
C ALA A 80 23.90 16.09 10.80
N ASP A 81 24.58 16.83 9.93
CA ASP A 81 24.02 18.04 9.29
C ASP A 81 23.95 17.92 7.77
N PHE A 82 25.05 17.50 7.11
CA PHE A 82 25.15 17.55 5.66
C PHE A 82 26.15 16.54 5.08
N LEU A 83 25.78 15.93 3.96
CA LEU A 83 26.65 15.06 3.14
C LEU A 83 26.55 15.48 1.68
N ALA A 84 27.68 15.52 0.98
CA ALA A 84 27.70 15.60 -0.48
C ALA A 84 28.62 14.52 -1.04
N TYR A 85 28.16 13.75 -2.01
CA TYR A 85 28.92 12.70 -2.66
C TYR A 85 28.50 12.54 -4.11
N THR A 86 29.46 12.20 -4.97
CA THR A 86 29.14 12.01 -6.39
C THR A 86 28.58 10.62 -6.64
N TRP A 87 27.83 10.45 -7.71
CA TRP A 87 27.25 9.16 -8.10
C TRP A 87 27.56 8.86 -9.57
N GLN A 88 27.92 7.60 -9.85
CA GLN A 88 28.19 7.08 -11.19
C GLN A 88 27.76 5.61 -11.27
N ALA A 89 27.22 5.20 -12.42
CA ALA A 89 26.97 3.80 -12.74
C ALA A 89 28.17 3.20 -13.46
N GLU A 90 28.52 1.95 -13.16
CA GLU A 90 29.57 1.22 -13.90
C GLU A 90 29.09 0.77 -15.28
N ALA A 91 27.77 0.53 -15.41
CA ALA A 91 27.10 0.14 -16.65
C ALA A 91 25.60 0.45 -16.57
N GLY A 92 24.92 0.42 -17.72
CA GLY A 92 23.46 0.54 -17.81
C GLY A 92 23.01 1.76 -18.62
N PRO A 93 21.75 2.21 -18.41
CA PRO A 93 21.16 3.29 -19.19
C PRO A 93 21.83 4.64 -18.99
N MET A 94 22.41 4.88 -17.80
CA MET A 94 23.24 6.05 -17.55
C MET A 94 24.67 5.76 -18.05
N PRO A 95 25.22 6.55 -18.99
CA PRO A 95 26.58 6.31 -19.47
C PRO A 95 27.61 6.43 -18.34
N PRO A 96 28.64 5.56 -18.26
CA PRO A 96 29.58 5.52 -17.14
C PRO A 96 30.42 6.80 -16.95
N HIS A 97 30.51 7.65 -17.97
CA HIS A 97 31.22 8.93 -17.89
C HIS A 97 30.38 10.05 -17.26
N ILE A 98 29.07 9.87 -17.12
CA ILE A 98 28.20 10.86 -16.49
C ILE A 98 28.40 10.79 -14.98
N ARG A 99 28.89 11.90 -14.41
CA ARG A 99 29.04 12.10 -12.98
C ARG A 99 27.95 13.02 -12.47
N THR A 100 27.13 12.54 -11.55
CA THR A 100 26.12 13.34 -10.87
C THR A 100 26.54 13.61 -9.43
N LEU A 101 25.85 14.54 -8.77
CA LEU A 101 26.11 14.95 -7.39
C LEU A 101 24.84 14.74 -6.55
N ILE A 102 24.99 14.07 -5.40
CA ILE A 102 23.95 13.91 -4.39
C ILE A 102 24.35 14.74 -3.18
N GLU A 103 23.42 15.56 -2.71
CA GLU A 103 23.53 16.39 -1.53
C GLU A 103 22.40 16.00 -0.58
N VAL A 104 22.72 15.71 0.68
CA VAL A 104 21.76 15.30 1.72
C VAL A 104 21.89 16.26 2.89
N THR A 105 20.83 17.01 3.18
CA THR A 105 20.71 17.90 4.33
C THR A 105 19.82 17.24 5.39
N LEU A 106 20.27 17.26 6.64
CA LEU A 106 19.56 16.69 7.78
C LEU A 106 19.22 17.78 8.80
N THR A 107 17.94 18.09 8.92
CA THR A 107 17.44 19.07 9.89
C THR A 107 16.67 18.36 11.01
N ALA A 108 16.87 18.83 12.24
CA ALA A 108 16.15 18.27 13.38
C ALA A 108 14.70 18.77 13.32
N GLN A 109 13.75 17.88 13.61
CA GLN A 109 12.34 18.22 13.72
C GLN A 109 11.75 17.44 14.91
N GLU A 110 10.64 17.91 15.47
CA GLU A 110 10.00 17.22 16.58
C GLU A 110 9.73 15.75 16.21
N GLY A 111 10.20 14.83 17.06
CA GLY A 111 10.05 13.39 16.86
C GLY A 111 11.02 12.74 15.87
N GLY A 112 11.94 13.48 15.22
CA GLY A 112 12.88 12.86 14.28
C GLY A 112 13.74 13.82 13.45
N THR A 113 14.03 13.40 12.23
CA THR A 113 14.90 14.10 11.28
C THR A 113 14.16 14.34 9.99
N HIS A 114 14.20 15.57 9.49
CA HIS A 114 13.83 15.88 8.13
C HIS A 114 15.06 15.80 7.23
N LEU A 115 15.05 14.84 6.32
CA LEU A 115 16.05 14.63 5.28
C LEU A 115 15.57 15.34 4.00
N HIS A 116 16.41 16.20 3.44
CA HIS A 116 16.25 16.74 2.08
C HIS A 116 17.43 16.27 1.24
N MET A 117 17.13 15.63 0.11
CA MET A 117 18.10 15.23 -0.89
C MET A 117 17.92 16.06 -2.14
N ARG A 118 19.03 16.58 -2.67
CA ARG A 118 19.14 17.13 -4.02
C ARG A 118 20.09 16.25 -4.82
N HIS A 119 19.65 15.77 -5.98
CA HIS A 119 20.51 15.03 -6.91
C HIS A 119 20.54 15.77 -8.25
N SER A 120 21.72 16.24 -8.64
CA SER A 120 21.94 17.10 -9.81
C SER A 120 22.99 16.53 -10.76
N GLY A 121 23.05 17.03 -12.00
CA GLY A 121 24.01 16.56 -13.01
C GLY A 121 23.40 15.65 -14.08
N PHE A 122 22.07 15.49 -14.10
CA PHE A 122 21.43 14.60 -15.07
C PHE A 122 21.47 15.22 -16.49
N PRO A 123 21.74 14.41 -17.53
CA PRO A 123 21.86 14.89 -18.90
C PRO A 123 20.51 15.23 -19.55
N ASP A 124 19.43 14.59 -19.08
CA ASP A 124 18.08 14.71 -19.62
C ASP A 124 17.00 14.43 -18.56
N THR A 125 15.76 14.76 -18.90
CA THR A 125 14.59 14.54 -18.03
C THR A 125 14.28 13.07 -17.80
N GLN A 126 14.46 12.21 -18.82
CA GLN A 126 14.18 10.78 -18.73
C GLN A 126 15.07 10.12 -17.66
N SER A 127 16.35 10.43 -17.68
CA SER A 127 17.33 9.96 -16.71
C SER A 127 16.98 10.44 -15.31
N ARG A 128 16.66 11.73 -15.16
CA ARG A 128 16.21 12.33 -13.90
C ARG A 128 14.96 11.63 -13.34
N ASP A 129 13.96 11.40 -14.18
CA ASP A 129 12.69 10.76 -13.78
C ASP A 129 12.88 9.29 -13.40
N GLY A 130 13.70 8.54 -14.13
CA GLY A 130 14.08 7.18 -13.77
C GLY A 130 14.82 7.10 -12.42
N HIS A 131 15.72 8.05 -12.15
CA HIS A 131 16.39 8.17 -10.86
C HIS A 131 15.42 8.54 -9.74
N ALA A 132 14.43 9.40 -10.00
CA ALA A 132 13.39 9.72 -9.03
C ALA A 132 12.65 8.44 -8.60
N THR A 133 12.20 7.61 -9.55
CA THR A 133 11.55 6.32 -9.24
C THR A 133 12.48 5.39 -8.43
N GLY A 134 13.75 5.28 -8.80
CA GLY A 134 14.73 4.46 -8.08
C GLY A 134 14.96 4.93 -6.65
N TRP A 135 15.19 6.24 -6.45
CA TRP A 135 15.42 6.84 -5.14
C TRP A 135 14.20 6.72 -4.22
N GLN A 136 12.98 6.83 -4.76
CA GLN A 136 11.76 6.60 -3.96
C GLN A 136 11.78 5.20 -3.32
N SER A 137 12.11 4.17 -4.11
CA SER A 137 12.19 2.79 -3.60
C SER A 137 13.32 2.58 -2.60
N VAL A 138 14.49 3.16 -2.87
CA VAL A 138 15.68 3.10 -2.02
C VAL A 138 15.42 3.77 -0.66
N TYR A 139 14.82 4.97 -0.63
CA TYR A 139 14.52 5.67 0.62
C TYR A 139 13.43 5.03 1.43
N ASN A 140 12.50 4.29 0.82
CA ASN A 140 11.55 3.49 1.60
C ASN A 140 12.29 2.43 2.43
N ARG A 141 13.33 1.78 1.88
CA ARG A 141 14.19 0.88 2.66
C ARG A 141 15.01 1.58 3.73
N LEU A 142 15.47 2.81 3.48
CA LEU A 142 16.18 3.61 4.49
C LEU A 142 15.28 3.86 5.70
N VAL A 143 14.02 4.24 5.45
CA VAL A 143 13.02 4.42 6.50
C VAL A 143 12.80 3.10 7.24
N ASP A 144 12.53 1.99 6.54
CA ASP A 144 12.34 0.68 7.18
C ASP A 144 13.56 0.26 8.03
N TYR A 145 14.77 0.62 7.60
CA TYR A 145 16.00 0.28 8.31
C TYR A 145 16.20 1.11 9.59
N LEU A 146 15.93 2.42 9.52
CA LEU A 146 16.17 3.36 10.62
C LEU A 146 15.01 3.49 11.59
N ASP A 147 13.83 3.13 11.11
CA ASP A 147 12.57 3.05 11.83
C ASP A 147 12.06 1.61 11.60
N PRO A 148 12.69 0.59 12.22
CA PRO A 148 12.29 -0.82 12.03
C PRO A 148 10.91 -1.13 12.63
N ASP A 149 10.46 -0.29 13.56
CA ASP A 149 9.07 -0.27 14.04
C ASP A 149 8.13 0.45 13.04
N GLY A 150 8.73 1.15 12.07
CA GLY A 150 8.24 1.73 10.83
C GLY A 150 7.10 2.69 10.98
N SER A 151 7.28 3.97 10.71
CA SER A 151 6.14 4.87 10.43
C SER A 151 5.56 4.70 9.01
N ALA A 152 5.97 3.63 8.30
CA ALA A 152 5.23 2.96 7.22
C ALA A 152 4.88 1.47 7.56
N ALA A 153 5.10 1.06 8.82
CA ALA A 153 4.77 -0.25 9.42
C ALA A 153 4.02 -0.14 10.79
N THR A 154 3.74 1.09 11.27
CA THR A 154 2.86 1.43 12.39
C THR A 154 1.41 1.42 11.97
N VAL A 155 1.16 1.00 10.72
CA VAL A 155 -0.17 0.69 10.25
C VAL A 155 -0.66 -0.50 11.05
N VAL A 156 -1.46 -0.23 12.08
CA VAL A 156 -2.14 -1.26 12.85
C VAL A 156 -3.59 -1.26 12.41
N VAL A 157 -4.04 -2.40 11.90
CA VAL A 157 -5.46 -2.63 11.63
C VAL A 157 -6.03 -3.35 12.84
N LEU A 158 -6.96 -2.73 13.56
CA LEU A 158 -7.74 -3.38 14.61
C LEU A 158 -9.01 -3.94 13.98
N GLY A 159 -9.19 -5.25 14.05
CA GLY A 159 -10.42 -5.88 13.58
C GLY A 159 -10.33 -7.38 13.39
N ASP A 160 -11.49 -8.03 13.35
CA ASP A 160 -11.62 -9.45 13.07
C ASP A 160 -11.24 -9.74 11.59
N PRO A 161 -10.27 -10.63 11.31
CA PRO A 161 -9.85 -10.96 9.94
C PRO A 161 -10.98 -11.51 9.06
N ARG A 162 -12.07 -12.02 9.65
CA ARG A 162 -13.25 -12.51 8.92
C ARG A 162 -14.18 -11.38 8.48
N SER A 163 -14.07 -10.18 9.05
CA SER A 163 -14.89 -9.03 8.62
C SER A 163 -14.56 -8.66 7.17
N SER A 164 -15.58 -8.58 6.31
CA SER A 164 -15.39 -8.15 4.91
C SER A 164 -14.79 -6.74 4.81
N TYR A 165 -15.14 -5.84 5.74
CA TYR A 165 -14.53 -4.51 5.82
C TYR A 165 -13.07 -4.55 6.28
N CYS A 166 -12.72 -5.39 7.26
CA CYS A 166 -11.33 -5.56 7.67
C CYS A 166 -10.50 -6.14 6.51
N ARG A 167 -11.01 -7.14 5.80
CA ARG A 167 -10.39 -7.65 4.57
C ARG A 167 -10.22 -6.57 3.51
N THR A 168 -11.22 -5.71 3.32
CA THR A 168 -11.15 -4.60 2.36
C THR A 168 -9.96 -3.68 2.63
N VAL A 169 -9.78 -3.25 3.89
CA VAL A 169 -8.63 -2.42 4.30
C VAL A 169 -7.31 -3.14 4.08
N ARG A 170 -7.23 -4.41 4.48
CA ARG A 170 -6.03 -5.24 4.32
C ARG A 170 -5.65 -5.46 2.86
N MET A 171 -6.64 -5.63 1.97
CA MET A 171 -6.38 -5.73 0.53
C MET A 171 -5.89 -4.41 -0.03
N ALA A 172 -6.46 -3.27 0.38
CA ALA A 172 -6.00 -1.95 -0.07
C ALA A 172 -4.53 -1.71 0.32
N LEU A 173 -4.14 -2.04 1.56
CA LEU A 173 -2.74 -1.99 1.99
C LEU A 173 -1.86 -2.92 1.16
N ALA A 174 -2.31 -4.14 0.87
CA ALA A 174 -1.57 -5.08 0.02
C ALA A 174 -1.41 -4.59 -1.43
N GLU A 175 -2.43 -3.98 -2.03
CA GLU A 175 -2.36 -3.38 -3.37
C GLU A 175 -1.38 -2.20 -3.43
N LYS A 176 -1.27 -1.45 -2.33
CA LYS A 176 -0.30 -0.37 -2.15
C LYS A 176 1.10 -0.86 -1.75
N GLY A 177 1.27 -2.16 -1.48
CA GLY A 177 2.53 -2.71 -1.01
C GLY A 177 2.94 -2.24 0.39
N VAL A 178 1.96 -1.84 1.22
CA VAL A 178 2.14 -1.34 2.58
C VAL A 178 2.11 -2.49 3.57
N ALA A 179 3.16 -2.62 4.38
CA ALA A 179 3.22 -3.57 5.48
C ALA A 179 2.34 -3.07 6.63
N TYR A 180 1.69 -4.00 7.35
CA TYR A 180 0.83 -3.65 8.48
C TYR A 180 0.79 -4.78 9.50
N THR A 181 0.46 -4.42 10.75
CA THR A 181 0.12 -5.38 11.80
C THR A 181 -1.39 -5.51 11.93
N LEU A 182 -1.93 -6.72 11.85
CA LEU A 182 -3.32 -6.97 12.23
C LEU A 182 -3.38 -7.24 13.74
N LYS A 183 -4.15 -6.45 14.48
CA LYS A 183 -4.55 -6.77 15.87
C LYS A 183 -5.96 -7.36 15.84
N PRO A 184 -6.13 -8.70 15.93
CA PRO A 184 -7.44 -9.32 15.84
C PRO A 184 -8.29 -8.95 17.06
N LEU A 185 -9.31 -8.13 16.83
CA LEU A 185 -10.23 -7.67 17.88
C LEU A 185 -11.67 -7.71 17.37
N PRO A 186 -12.62 -8.17 18.19
CA PRO A 186 -14.03 -8.11 17.84
C PRO A 186 -14.54 -6.65 17.89
N PRO A 187 -15.69 -6.37 17.25
CA PRO A 187 -16.42 -5.13 17.50
C PRO A 187 -16.66 -4.93 19.00
N HIS A 188 -16.71 -3.67 19.44
CA HIS A 188 -16.96 -3.26 20.83
C HIS A 188 -15.91 -3.72 21.88
N ALA A 189 -14.76 -4.28 21.46
CA ALA A 189 -13.63 -4.47 22.38
C ALA A 189 -13.20 -3.12 22.99
N PRO A 190 -12.71 -3.08 24.25
CA PRO A 190 -12.29 -1.83 24.90
C PRO A 190 -11.32 -0.99 24.07
N GLU A 191 -10.33 -1.62 23.42
CA GLU A 191 -9.37 -0.91 22.57
C GLU A 191 -9.99 -0.39 21.26
N VAL A 192 -11.02 -1.07 20.74
CA VAL A 192 -11.79 -0.55 19.60
C VAL A 192 -12.63 0.64 20.05
N LEU A 193 -13.31 0.57 21.19
CA LEU A 193 -14.12 1.68 21.73
C LEU A 193 -13.30 2.92 22.06
N ALA A 194 -12.05 2.73 22.51
CA ALA A 194 -11.13 3.82 22.78
C ALA A 194 -10.78 4.64 21.52
N LEU A 195 -10.83 4.01 20.34
CA LEU A 195 -10.45 4.64 19.07
C LEU A 195 -11.65 4.91 18.15
N ASN A 196 -12.73 4.14 18.26
CA ASN A 196 -13.98 4.30 17.53
C ASN A 196 -15.15 4.24 18.52
N PRO A 197 -15.79 5.37 18.86
CA PRO A 197 -16.85 5.44 19.86
C PRO A 197 -18.10 4.63 19.48
N PHE A 198 -18.26 4.25 18.21
CA PHE A 198 -19.35 3.38 17.75
C PHE A 198 -19.03 1.89 17.90
N GLY A 199 -17.81 1.55 18.33
CA GLY A 199 -17.34 0.18 18.54
C GLY A 199 -17.28 -0.65 17.27
N ARG A 200 -17.18 -0.01 16.10
CA ARG A 200 -17.12 -0.68 14.79
C ARG A 200 -15.67 -0.96 14.39
N ILE A 201 -15.49 -2.01 13.60
CA ILE A 201 -14.22 -2.41 12.99
C ILE A 201 -14.34 -2.34 11.46
N PRO A 202 -13.24 -2.14 10.72
CA PRO A 202 -11.87 -1.93 11.22
C PRO A 202 -11.63 -0.51 11.76
N VAL A 203 -10.60 -0.39 12.61
CA VAL A 203 -9.90 0.88 12.88
C VAL A 203 -8.51 0.76 12.29
N LEU A 204 -8.04 1.80 11.60
CA LEU A 204 -6.66 1.89 11.16
C LEU A 204 -5.94 2.93 12.01
N CYS A 205 -4.85 2.54 12.64
CA CYS A 205 -3.89 3.46 13.25
C CYS A 205 -2.71 3.60 12.30
N ASP A 206 -2.18 4.80 12.17
CA ASP A 206 -0.85 5.04 11.65
C ASP A 206 -0.07 5.90 12.65
N GLY A 207 0.78 5.27 13.44
CA GLY A 207 1.46 5.91 14.55
C GLY A 207 0.46 6.57 15.52
N PRO A 208 0.52 7.89 15.75
CA PRO A 208 -0.37 8.58 16.70
C PRO A 208 -1.77 8.89 16.14
N ILE A 209 -1.97 8.81 14.82
CA ILE A 209 -3.27 9.11 14.20
C ILE A 209 -4.08 7.82 14.02
N SER A 210 -5.40 7.95 14.04
CA SER A 210 -6.30 6.83 13.82
C SER A 210 -7.54 7.24 13.06
N PHE A 211 -8.10 6.28 12.31
CA PHE A 211 -9.21 6.49 11.41
C PHE A 211 -10.25 5.38 11.53
N TYR A 212 -11.50 5.82 11.47
CA TYR A 212 -12.72 5.07 11.17
C TYR A 212 -13.59 6.07 10.38
N GLU A 213 -14.47 5.72 9.43
CA GLU A 213 -15.00 4.46 8.90
C GLU A 213 -14.19 3.88 7.71
N THR A 214 -14.55 2.68 7.25
CA THR A 214 -13.83 1.96 6.15
C THR A 214 -13.57 2.83 4.91
N ARG A 215 -14.54 3.64 4.45
CA ARG A 215 -14.31 4.51 3.28
C ARG A 215 -13.29 5.61 3.55
N ALA A 216 -13.29 6.19 4.76
CA ALA A 216 -12.29 7.18 5.15
C ALA A 216 -10.89 6.55 5.23
N ILE A 217 -10.81 5.35 5.83
CA ILE A 217 -9.57 4.55 5.88
C ILE A 217 -9.03 4.29 4.47
N LEU A 218 -9.88 3.86 3.53
CA LEU A 218 -9.46 3.62 2.14
C LEU A 218 -8.99 4.89 1.43
N GLY A 219 -9.66 6.02 1.66
CA GLY A 219 -9.24 7.32 1.12
C GLY A 219 -7.85 7.71 1.61
N TYR A 220 -7.63 7.63 2.92
CA TYR A 220 -6.32 7.86 3.51
C TYR A 220 -5.26 6.91 2.94
N ILE A 221 -5.55 5.61 2.80
CA ILE A 221 -4.60 4.65 2.20
C ILE A 221 -4.25 5.04 0.76
N ASP A 222 -5.23 5.50 -0.03
CA ASP A 222 -5.01 5.85 -1.43
C ASP A 222 -4.16 7.10 -1.59
N ASP A 223 -4.40 8.10 -0.75
CA ASP A 223 -3.75 9.40 -0.79
C ASP A 223 -2.37 9.40 -0.11
N ALA A 224 -2.23 8.67 1.00
CA ALA A 224 -1.04 8.72 1.85
C ALA A 224 0.07 7.73 1.43
N PHE A 225 -0.29 6.66 0.73
CA PHE A 225 0.67 5.63 0.32
C PHE A 225 0.77 5.50 -1.19
N ASP A 226 2.02 5.36 -1.65
CA ASP A 226 2.36 5.08 -3.03
C ASP A 226 1.74 3.78 -3.53
N GLY A 227 1.62 3.66 -4.85
CA GLY A 227 1.09 2.48 -5.52
C GLY A 227 -0.06 2.81 -6.48
N PRO A 228 -0.74 1.79 -7.04
CA PRO A 228 -1.85 2.03 -7.94
C PRO A 228 -2.95 2.83 -7.23
N SER A 229 -3.56 3.79 -7.92
CA SER A 229 -4.70 4.48 -7.34
C SER A 229 -5.88 3.51 -7.21
N LEU A 230 -6.53 3.57 -6.06
CA LEU A 230 -7.71 2.79 -5.73
C LEU A 230 -9.01 3.55 -6.06
N LEU A 231 -8.93 4.78 -6.55
CA LEU A 231 -10.07 5.46 -7.18
C LEU A 231 -9.87 5.58 -8.70
N PRO A 232 -10.98 5.48 -9.48
CA PRO A 232 -10.91 5.74 -10.91
C PRO A 232 -10.32 7.12 -11.20
N GLN A 233 -9.18 7.15 -11.88
CA GLN A 233 -8.48 8.38 -12.26
C GLN A 233 -9.09 9.04 -13.51
N GLY A 234 -8.81 10.33 -13.70
CA GLY A 234 -9.25 11.09 -14.87
C GLY A 234 -10.34 12.11 -14.56
N ARG A 235 -11.48 12.03 -15.26
CA ARG A 235 -12.57 13.03 -15.12
C ARG A 235 -13.28 12.88 -13.77
N PRO A 236 -13.78 13.98 -13.15
CA PRO A 236 -14.57 13.93 -11.92
C PRO A 236 -15.75 12.94 -11.97
N SER A 237 -16.32 12.71 -13.16
CA SER A 237 -17.39 11.73 -13.35
C SER A 237 -16.98 10.27 -13.10
N ALA A 238 -15.71 9.91 -13.31
CA ALA A 238 -15.19 8.58 -13.01
C ALA A 238 -15.05 8.36 -11.51
N GLN A 239 -14.52 9.35 -10.78
CA GLN A 239 -14.45 9.33 -9.32
C GLN A 239 -15.84 9.29 -8.70
N ALA A 240 -16.78 10.12 -9.17
CA ALA A 240 -18.17 10.11 -8.73
C ALA A 240 -18.85 8.75 -8.95
N ARG A 241 -18.51 8.04 -10.04
CA ARG A 241 -19.00 6.68 -10.29
C ARG A 241 -18.39 5.67 -9.30
N GLY A 242 -17.12 5.80 -8.95
CA GLY A 242 -16.47 5.06 -7.86
C GLY A 242 -17.23 5.23 -6.55
N GLU A 243 -17.46 6.48 -6.14
CA GLU A 243 -18.19 6.79 -4.92
C GLU A 243 -19.63 6.31 -4.92
N GLN A 244 -20.31 6.39 -6.07
CA GLN A 244 -21.67 5.86 -6.20
C GLN A 244 -21.70 4.38 -5.81
N TRP A 245 -20.76 3.57 -6.31
CA TRP A 245 -20.73 2.14 -6.01
C TRP A 245 -20.36 1.84 -4.56
N ILE A 246 -19.34 2.52 -4.03
CA ILE A 246 -18.96 2.43 -2.62
C ILE A 246 -20.17 2.75 -1.73
N SER A 247 -20.88 3.84 -2.03
CA SER A 247 -22.06 4.29 -1.27
C SER A 247 -23.19 3.29 -1.36
N LEU A 248 -23.50 2.78 -2.56
CA LEU A 248 -24.55 1.78 -2.76
C LEU A 248 -24.23 0.47 -2.01
N ILE A 249 -22.98 0.01 -2.07
CA ILE A 249 -22.55 -1.21 -1.38
C ILE A 249 -22.73 -1.05 0.13
N ASN A 250 -22.27 0.07 0.70
CA ASN A 250 -22.37 0.31 2.14
C ASN A 250 -23.80 0.54 2.62
N ALA A 251 -24.60 1.30 1.88
CA ALA A 251 -25.95 1.67 2.30
C ALA A 251 -26.99 0.56 2.09
N HIS A 252 -26.79 -0.31 1.09
CA HIS A 252 -27.81 -1.27 0.66
C HIS A 252 -27.29 -2.70 0.57
N ALA A 253 -26.26 -2.95 -0.25
CA ALA A 253 -25.86 -4.32 -0.55
C ALA A 253 -25.33 -5.06 0.69
N TYR A 254 -24.57 -4.37 1.55
CA TYR A 254 -24.02 -4.96 2.77
C TYR A 254 -25.11 -5.44 3.73
N ASP A 255 -26.20 -4.68 3.88
CA ASP A 255 -27.28 -5.09 4.77
C ASP A 255 -27.95 -6.39 4.29
N ALA A 256 -28.37 -6.43 3.02
CA ALA A 256 -29.00 -7.61 2.44
C ALA A 256 -28.06 -8.82 2.40
N MET A 257 -26.85 -8.64 1.85
CA MET A 257 -25.91 -9.74 1.59
C MET A 257 -25.17 -10.22 2.83
N ILE A 258 -24.79 -9.31 3.74
CA ILE A 258 -24.01 -9.68 4.93
C ILE A 258 -24.90 -9.81 6.14
N ARG A 259 -25.63 -8.76 6.55
CA ARG A 259 -26.34 -8.75 7.84
C ARG A 259 -27.54 -9.71 7.88
N ARG A 260 -28.38 -9.66 6.85
CA ARG A 260 -29.59 -10.49 6.76
C ARG A 260 -29.35 -11.86 6.13
N TYR A 261 -28.19 -12.09 5.53
CA TYR A 261 -27.86 -13.37 4.89
C TYR A 261 -26.65 -14.08 5.52
N VAL A 262 -25.42 -13.68 5.15
CA VAL A 262 -24.18 -14.37 5.60
C VAL A 262 -24.11 -14.49 7.14
N LEU A 263 -24.41 -13.44 7.89
CA LEU A 263 -24.32 -13.47 9.35
C LEU A 263 -25.37 -14.37 10.01
N GLN A 264 -26.48 -14.69 9.33
CA GLN A 264 -27.45 -15.65 9.85
C GLN A 264 -26.88 -17.08 9.84
N TYR A 265 -25.96 -17.38 8.93
CA TYR A 265 -25.24 -18.66 8.92
C TYR A 265 -24.04 -18.68 9.84
N ILE A 266 -23.27 -17.59 9.92
CA ILE A 266 -22.07 -17.52 10.76
C ILE A 266 -22.42 -17.39 12.26
N PHE A 267 -23.50 -16.68 12.58
CA PHE A 267 -23.98 -16.47 13.95
C PHE A 267 -25.49 -16.78 14.01
N PRO A 268 -25.88 -18.05 13.91
CA PRO A 268 -27.29 -18.43 13.85
C PRO A 268 -28.03 -18.07 15.12
N LYS A 269 -29.19 -17.43 14.95
CA LYS A 269 -30.11 -17.03 16.03
C LYS A 269 -31.51 -17.63 15.87
N GLY A 270 -31.70 -18.47 14.85
CA GLY A 270 -32.96 -19.16 14.62
C GLY A 270 -33.17 -20.34 15.58
N PRO A 271 -34.34 -20.98 15.49
CA PRO A 271 -34.68 -22.14 16.31
C PRO A 271 -33.60 -23.23 16.24
N ASN A 272 -33.27 -23.82 17.38
CA ASN A 272 -32.26 -24.89 17.51
C ASN A 272 -30.86 -24.50 17.02
N GLY A 273 -30.50 -23.22 17.09
CA GLY A 273 -29.20 -22.73 16.63
C GLY A 273 -29.02 -22.81 15.12
N GLN A 274 -30.12 -22.85 14.36
CA GLN A 274 -30.11 -22.82 12.90
C GLN A 274 -30.15 -21.38 12.38
N PRO A 275 -29.75 -21.15 11.11
CA PRO A 275 -29.91 -19.85 10.47
C PRO A 275 -31.38 -19.40 10.48
N ASP A 276 -31.61 -18.11 10.76
CA ASP A 276 -32.97 -17.57 10.75
C ASP A 276 -33.51 -17.48 9.32
N ARG A 277 -34.38 -18.43 8.97
CA ARG A 277 -34.98 -18.51 7.63
C ARG A 277 -35.87 -17.33 7.29
N ALA A 278 -36.61 -16.79 8.26
CA ALA A 278 -37.50 -15.67 7.97
C ALA A 278 -36.69 -14.43 7.54
N VAL A 279 -35.55 -14.20 8.17
CA VAL A 279 -34.64 -13.10 7.81
C VAL A 279 -33.96 -13.36 6.46
N ILE A 280 -33.47 -14.59 6.24
CA ILE A 280 -32.83 -14.97 4.98
C ILE A 280 -33.80 -14.85 3.81
N ASP A 281 -34.97 -15.49 3.89
CA ASP A 281 -35.94 -15.57 2.80
C ASP A 281 -36.46 -14.18 2.42
N ALA A 282 -36.62 -13.27 3.39
CA ALA A 282 -36.97 -11.88 3.15
C ALA A 282 -35.84 -11.07 2.45
N ALA A 283 -34.57 -11.46 2.61
CA ALA A 283 -33.43 -10.80 1.97
C ALA A 283 -33.15 -11.31 0.55
N LEU A 284 -33.50 -12.56 0.22
CA LEU A 284 -33.17 -13.18 -1.07
C LEU A 284 -33.62 -12.36 -2.31
N PRO A 285 -34.84 -11.78 -2.36
CA PRO A 285 -35.25 -10.96 -3.52
C PRO A 285 -34.37 -9.71 -3.69
N GLU A 286 -33.92 -9.12 -2.58
CA GLU A 286 -33.05 -7.95 -2.61
C GLU A 286 -31.62 -8.30 -3.02
N ILE A 287 -31.09 -9.43 -2.54
CA ILE A 287 -29.80 -9.97 -2.97
C ILE A 287 -29.84 -10.25 -4.48
N ALA A 288 -30.89 -10.91 -4.97
CA ALA A 288 -31.07 -11.18 -6.39
C ALA A 288 -31.12 -9.89 -7.21
N ARG A 289 -31.81 -8.85 -6.73
CA ARG A 289 -31.84 -7.53 -7.37
C ARG A 289 -30.44 -6.89 -7.43
N HIS A 290 -29.70 -6.90 -6.34
CA HIS A 290 -28.33 -6.36 -6.32
C HIS A 290 -27.41 -7.11 -7.28
N LEU A 291 -27.43 -8.44 -7.27
CA LEU A 291 -26.64 -9.26 -8.18
C LEU A 291 -27.04 -9.03 -9.65
N GLY A 292 -28.33 -8.86 -9.94
CA GLY A 292 -28.81 -8.52 -11.30
C GLY A 292 -28.32 -7.17 -11.79
N VAL A 293 -28.27 -6.15 -10.92
CA VAL A 293 -27.69 -4.84 -11.29
C VAL A 293 -26.18 -4.95 -11.50
N LEU A 294 -25.47 -5.68 -10.64
CA LEU A 294 -24.03 -5.91 -10.78
C LEU A 294 -23.72 -6.68 -12.08
N GLU A 295 -24.55 -7.68 -12.43
CA GLU A 295 -24.43 -8.46 -13.67
C GLU A 295 -24.49 -7.58 -14.92
N GLN A 296 -25.47 -6.67 -14.96
CA GLN A 296 -25.62 -5.70 -16.05
C GLN A 296 -24.43 -4.72 -16.11
N VAL A 297 -23.98 -4.24 -14.95
CA VAL A 297 -22.93 -3.23 -14.86
C VAL A 297 -21.58 -3.81 -15.23
N TYR A 298 -21.25 -5.02 -14.76
CA TYR A 298 -20.00 -5.66 -15.14
C TYR A 298 -19.92 -5.84 -16.65
N GLY A 299 -20.99 -6.30 -17.31
CA GLY A 299 -20.96 -6.53 -18.76
C GLY A 299 -19.79 -7.45 -19.12
N ASP A 300 -18.86 -7.00 -19.95
CA ASP A 300 -17.62 -7.70 -20.30
C ASP A 300 -16.41 -7.35 -19.42
N ARG A 301 -16.56 -6.43 -18.47
CA ARG A 301 -15.47 -5.88 -17.64
C ARG A 301 -15.17 -6.73 -16.42
N ASN A 302 -13.92 -6.70 -15.96
CA ASN A 302 -13.51 -7.38 -14.73
C ASN A 302 -13.62 -6.49 -13.47
N TYR A 303 -13.82 -5.18 -13.64
CA TYR A 303 -13.93 -4.20 -12.56
C TYR A 303 -15.19 -3.32 -12.73
N LEU A 304 -15.74 -2.83 -11.62
CA LEU A 304 -17.05 -2.16 -11.55
C LEU A 304 -17.14 -0.87 -12.37
N VAL A 305 -16.11 -0.03 -12.26
CA VAL A 305 -16.18 1.36 -12.76
C VAL A 305 -15.35 1.57 -14.01
N GLY A 306 -14.15 1.02 -14.08
CA GLY A 306 -13.20 1.27 -15.16
C GLY A 306 -12.49 0.01 -15.65
N ALA A 307 -11.35 0.22 -16.30
CA ALA A 307 -10.48 -0.87 -16.77
C ALA A 307 -9.53 -1.39 -15.68
N THR A 308 -9.44 -0.70 -14.54
CA THR A 308 -8.53 -1.03 -13.43
C THR A 308 -9.32 -1.26 -12.14
N LEU A 309 -8.70 -1.97 -11.22
CA LEU A 309 -9.16 -2.16 -9.85
C LEU A 309 -9.49 -0.82 -9.17
N SER A 310 -10.54 -0.80 -8.36
CA SER A 310 -10.88 0.32 -7.47
C SER A 310 -11.30 -0.14 -6.07
N MET A 311 -11.46 0.81 -5.14
CA MET A 311 -12.02 0.62 -3.81
C MET A 311 -13.38 -0.06 -3.85
N ALA A 312 -14.20 0.21 -4.88
CA ALA A 312 -15.50 -0.43 -5.04
C ALA A 312 -15.35 -1.95 -5.25
N ASP A 313 -14.34 -2.36 -6.03
CA ASP A 313 -14.04 -3.78 -6.25
C ASP A 313 -13.48 -4.44 -4.99
N LEU A 314 -12.57 -3.75 -4.28
CA LEU A 314 -12.03 -4.21 -3.00
C LEU A 314 -13.12 -4.39 -1.93
N LEU A 315 -14.12 -3.52 -1.91
CA LEU A 315 -15.25 -3.59 -0.98
C LEU A 315 -16.20 -4.74 -1.33
N LEU A 316 -16.46 -4.94 -2.62
CA LEU A 316 -17.44 -5.92 -3.10
C LEU A 316 -16.89 -7.35 -3.11
N ALA A 317 -15.64 -7.56 -3.49
CA ALA A 317 -15.04 -8.89 -3.63
C ALA A 317 -15.22 -9.81 -2.41
N PRO A 318 -14.94 -9.38 -1.16
CA PRO A 318 -15.11 -10.24 0.01
C PRO A 318 -16.58 -10.51 0.32
N ILE A 319 -17.49 -9.60 -0.04
CA ILE A 319 -18.94 -9.79 0.11
C ILE A 319 -19.41 -10.89 -0.84
N ILE A 320 -19.03 -10.84 -2.12
CA ILE A 320 -19.39 -11.87 -3.11
C ILE A 320 -18.81 -13.23 -2.71
N ALA A 321 -17.58 -13.27 -2.21
CA ALA A 321 -16.98 -14.49 -1.70
C ALA A 321 -17.84 -15.13 -0.59
N TYR A 322 -18.29 -14.34 0.39
CA TYR A 322 -19.09 -14.85 1.51
C TYR A 322 -20.51 -15.24 1.12
N VAL A 323 -21.15 -14.48 0.23
CA VAL A 323 -22.46 -14.85 -0.31
C VAL A 323 -22.40 -16.23 -0.99
N GLY A 324 -21.32 -16.49 -1.75
CA GLY A 324 -21.13 -17.77 -2.43
C GLY A 324 -20.81 -18.96 -1.53
N MET A 325 -20.56 -18.76 -0.24
CA MET A 325 -20.32 -19.87 0.71
C MET A 325 -21.59 -20.63 1.08
N PHE A 326 -22.77 -20.05 0.88
CA PHE A 326 -24.05 -20.58 1.34
C PHE A 326 -25.01 -20.89 0.18
N PRO A 327 -25.97 -21.83 0.35
CA PRO A 327 -26.66 -22.45 -0.78
C PRO A 327 -27.42 -21.48 -1.69
N GLU A 328 -28.17 -20.53 -1.13
CA GLU A 328 -28.98 -19.60 -1.93
C GLU A 328 -28.11 -18.57 -2.65
N GLY A 329 -27.09 -18.05 -1.99
CA GLY A 329 -26.14 -17.12 -2.56
C GLY A 329 -25.35 -17.77 -3.69
N ALA A 330 -24.90 -19.01 -3.51
CA ALA A 330 -24.28 -19.80 -4.57
C ALA A 330 -25.24 -20.00 -5.77
N ALA A 331 -26.50 -20.39 -5.51
CA ALA A 331 -27.50 -20.59 -6.55
C ALA A 331 -27.87 -19.29 -7.30
N LEU A 332 -27.85 -18.14 -6.62
CA LEU A 332 -28.04 -16.83 -7.24
C LEU A 332 -26.83 -16.44 -8.09
N LEU A 333 -25.61 -16.67 -7.60
CA LEU A 333 -24.38 -16.35 -8.34
C LEU A 333 -24.22 -17.19 -9.61
N GLU A 334 -24.68 -18.44 -9.64
CA GLU A 334 -24.71 -19.26 -10.87
C GLU A 334 -25.49 -18.60 -12.01
N LYS A 335 -26.46 -17.72 -11.70
CA LYS A 335 -27.24 -16.95 -12.68
C LYS A 335 -26.55 -15.64 -13.11
N CYS A 336 -25.39 -15.32 -12.55
CA CYS A 336 -24.67 -14.06 -12.76
C CYS A 336 -23.23 -14.33 -13.27
N PRO A 337 -23.06 -14.76 -14.53
CA PRO A 337 -21.75 -15.11 -15.07
C PRO A 337 -20.76 -13.94 -15.09
N ASN A 338 -21.19 -12.70 -15.31
CA ASN A 338 -20.29 -11.54 -15.29
C ASN A 338 -19.82 -11.22 -13.88
N VAL A 339 -20.70 -11.31 -12.87
CA VAL A 339 -20.31 -11.19 -11.46
C VAL A 339 -19.29 -12.26 -11.08
N ARG A 340 -19.52 -13.51 -11.50
CA ARG A 340 -18.59 -14.63 -11.24
C ARG A 340 -17.23 -14.43 -11.91
N ARG A 341 -17.20 -13.95 -13.17
CA ARG A 341 -15.95 -13.62 -13.87
C ARG A 341 -15.17 -12.53 -13.14
N ALA A 342 -15.83 -11.42 -12.80
CA ALA A 342 -15.20 -10.32 -12.08
C ALA A 342 -14.68 -10.77 -10.71
N HIS A 343 -15.44 -11.59 -9.99
CA HIS A 343 -14.99 -12.16 -8.73
C HIS A 343 -13.81 -13.14 -8.90
N ALA A 344 -13.77 -13.93 -9.98
CA ALA A 344 -12.62 -14.79 -10.29
C ALA A 344 -11.36 -13.96 -10.53
N ALA A 345 -11.46 -12.86 -11.29
CA ALA A 345 -10.35 -11.93 -11.49
C ALA A 345 -9.85 -11.33 -10.16
N MET A 346 -10.76 -11.05 -9.22
CA MET A 346 -10.38 -10.62 -7.87
C MET A 346 -9.66 -11.71 -7.07
N ARG A 347 -10.09 -12.97 -7.19
CA ARG A 347 -9.47 -14.12 -6.50
C ARG A 347 -8.05 -14.42 -6.97
N GLU A 348 -7.71 -14.07 -8.20
CA GLU A 348 -6.36 -14.22 -8.75
C GLU A 348 -5.38 -13.16 -8.20
N ARG A 349 -5.88 -12.10 -7.55
CA ARG A 349 -5.03 -11.04 -7.01
C ARG A 349 -4.31 -11.51 -5.75
N PRO A 350 -2.99 -11.25 -5.63
CA PRO A 350 -2.23 -11.55 -4.40
C PRO A 350 -2.84 -10.93 -3.14
N SER A 351 -3.39 -9.71 -3.25
CA SER A 351 -4.07 -9.01 -2.15
C SER A 351 -5.27 -9.80 -1.61
N PHE A 352 -6.08 -10.38 -2.49
CA PHE A 352 -7.25 -11.17 -2.09
C PHE A 352 -6.82 -12.48 -1.41
N ALA A 353 -5.83 -13.17 -1.98
CA ALA A 353 -5.27 -14.40 -1.43
C ALA A 353 -4.66 -14.17 -0.03
N ALA A 354 -3.86 -13.11 0.13
CA ALA A 354 -3.19 -12.75 1.38
C ALA A 354 -4.15 -12.35 2.51
N THR A 355 -5.42 -12.09 2.19
CA THR A 355 -6.43 -11.66 3.15
C THR A 355 -7.55 -12.66 3.35
N GLN A 356 -7.42 -13.89 2.82
CA GLN A 356 -8.39 -14.95 3.09
C GLN A 356 -8.51 -15.19 4.60
N PRO A 357 -9.74 -15.37 5.13
CA PRO A 357 -9.90 -15.78 6.52
C PRO A 357 -9.35 -17.20 6.70
N GLU A 358 -8.60 -17.42 7.77
CA GLU A 358 -8.30 -18.77 8.20
C GLU A 358 -9.60 -19.42 8.72
N HIS A 359 -9.95 -20.58 8.17
CA HIS A 359 -11.04 -21.39 8.68
C HIS A 359 -10.48 -22.21 9.85
N GLY A 360 -10.72 -21.73 11.07
CA GLY A 360 -10.46 -22.47 12.31
C GLY A 360 -11.49 -23.55 12.58
#